data_AF-A0A6A3D0L5-F1
#
_entry.id   AF-A0A6A3D0L5-F1
#
_cell.length_a   1.000
_cell.length_b   1.000
_cell.length_c   1.000
_cell.angle_alpha   90.00
_cell.angle_beta   90.00
_cell.angle_gamma   90.00
#
_symmetry.space_group_name_H-M   'P 1'
#
loop_
_entity.id
_entity.type
_entity.pdbx_description
1 polymer ?
#
loop_
_entity_poly.entity_id
_entity_poly.type
_entity_poly.pdbx_seq_one_letter_code
_entity_poly.pdbx_strand_id
1 'polypeptide(L)'
;MKNQITFLNRGRLCLGDHTTNIHISHVKCEPGHGISIGSLGRAGNFVQVRNIRVNTVSFKGTTNGARIKTWQVGKGYVRGVTFENLSFESVKNPIIRDQNYCNVRGACRELETGVKIRDVVYKNLRGTSSTEVITLNCSRSVSCTGLLLQSVLLKSALTGKNVLVALMLMVQPSESFNWLLASKILTIEGPVLRVFSPLFYHVIHQR
;
A
#
# COMPACT_ATOMS: atom_id res chain seq x y z
N MET A 1 9.50 4.90 -25.82
CA MET A 1 9.01 4.35 -24.54
C MET A 1 7.56 3.94 -24.73
N LYS A 2 7.22 2.66 -24.58
CA LYS A 2 5.84 2.17 -24.69
C LYS A 2 5.22 2.22 -23.29
N ASN A 3 4.21 3.06 -23.09
CA ASN A 3 3.41 3.06 -21.87
C ASN A 3 2.49 1.84 -21.91
N GLN A 4 2.77 0.80 -21.10
CA GLN A 4 1.99 -0.44 -21.10
C GLN A 4 0.94 -0.40 -19.98
N ILE A 5 -0.29 -0.02 -20.31
CA ILE A 5 -1.46 -0.21 -19.45
C ILE A 5 -2.19 -1.45 -19.96
N THR A 6 -2.38 -2.46 -19.11
CA THR A 6 -3.17 -3.65 -19.47
C THR A 6 -4.49 -3.60 -18.73
N PHE A 7 -5.58 -3.42 -19.49
CA PHE A 7 -6.94 -3.66 -19.02
C PHE A 7 -7.22 -5.15 -19.18
N LEU A 8 -7.47 -5.82 -18.05
CA LEU A 8 -7.90 -7.21 -18.05
C LEU A 8 -9.37 -7.21 -17.64
N ASN A 9 -10.22 -7.83 -18.47
CA ASN A 9 -11.66 -7.92 -18.25
C ASN A 9 -11.97 -8.30 -16.77
N ARG A 10 -13.04 -7.70 -16.21
CA ARG A 10 -13.51 -7.82 -14.81
C ARG A 10 -12.72 -7.01 -13.75
N GLY A 11 -12.74 -5.68 -13.86
CA GLY A 11 -12.34 -4.80 -12.74
C GLY A 11 -10.87 -4.87 -12.34
N ARG A 12 -9.96 -5.14 -13.30
CA ARG A 12 -8.51 -5.22 -13.08
C ARG A 12 -7.76 -4.28 -14.02
N LEU A 13 -6.87 -3.47 -13.43
CA LEU A 13 -5.89 -2.67 -14.16
C LEU A 13 -4.49 -3.00 -13.63
N CYS A 14 -3.59 -3.40 -14.54
CA CYS A 14 -2.20 -3.67 -14.22
C CYS A 14 -1.26 -2.72 -14.99
N LEU A 15 -0.30 -2.15 -14.27
CA LEU A 15 0.82 -1.39 -14.85
C LEU A 15 2.07 -2.27 -14.85
N GLY A 16 2.64 -2.46 -16.03
CA GLY A 16 3.83 -3.28 -16.27
C GLY A 16 5.14 -2.50 -16.11
N ASP A 17 6.24 -3.16 -16.43
CA ASP A 17 7.57 -2.55 -16.45
C ASP A 17 7.69 -1.45 -17.52
N HIS A 18 8.71 -0.58 -17.38
CA HIS A 18 9.00 0.56 -18.24
C HIS A 18 7.84 1.56 -18.39
N THR A 19 6.88 1.52 -17.45
CA THR A 19 5.73 2.42 -17.42
C THR A 19 6.12 3.74 -16.77
N THR A 20 5.96 4.85 -17.50
CA THR A 20 6.29 6.19 -16.98
C THR A 20 5.24 7.23 -17.33
N ASN A 21 5.04 8.22 -16.47
CA ASN A 21 4.14 9.36 -16.73
C ASN A 21 2.70 8.92 -17.04
N ILE A 22 2.12 8.08 -16.18
CA ILE A 22 0.74 7.61 -16.33
C ILE A 22 -0.17 8.29 -15.31
N HIS A 23 -1.31 8.76 -15.79
CA HIS A 23 -2.41 9.23 -14.95
C HIS A 23 -3.65 8.37 -15.21
N ILE A 24 -4.11 7.69 -14.16
CA ILE A 24 -5.36 6.92 -14.15
C ILE A 24 -6.34 7.72 -13.31
N SER A 25 -7.49 8.07 -13.89
CA SER A 25 -8.53 8.77 -13.14
C SER A 25 -9.95 8.39 -13.52
N HIS A 26 -10.88 8.63 -12.61
CA HIS A 26 -12.32 8.42 -12.81
C HIS A 26 -12.68 6.98 -13.16
N VAL A 27 -11.99 6.02 -12.53
CA VAL A 27 -12.20 4.59 -12.75
C VAL A 27 -13.08 4.01 -11.65
N LYS A 28 -14.03 3.15 -12.04
CA LYS A 28 -14.79 2.31 -11.13
C LYS A 28 -14.34 0.86 -11.26
N CYS A 29 -13.73 0.33 -10.20
CA CYS A 29 -13.37 -1.07 -10.10
C CYS A 29 -14.47 -1.83 -9.36
N GLU A 30 -15.25 -2.59 -10.11
CA GLU A 30 -16.21 -3.60 -9.62
C GLU A 30 -15.47 -4.90 -9.23
N PRO A 31 -16.15 -5.94 -8.71
CA PRO A 31 -15.50 -7.16 -8.24
C PRO A 31 -14.45 -7.70 -9.22
N GLY A 32 -13.24 -7.88 -8.68
CA GLY A 32 -12.04 -8.05 -9.49
C GLY A 32 -10.76 -7.90 -8.67
N HIS A 33 -9.66 -7.55 -9.33
CA HIS A 33 -8.36 -7.42 -8.67
C HIS A 33 -7.97 -6.01 -8.26
N GLY A 34 -8.68 -4.99 -8.73
CA GLY A 34 -8.34 -3.59 -8.51
C GLY A 34 -7.13 -3.14 -9.33
N ILE A 35 -6.38 -2.17 -8.81
CA ILE A 35 -5.26 -1.52 -9.50
C ILE A 35 -3.95 -2.03 -8.92
N SER A 36 -3.07 -2.52 -9.79
CA SER A 36 -1.77 -3.06 -9.40
C SER A 36 -0.64 -2.50 -10.24
N ILE A 37 0.41 -2.02 -9.59
CA ILE A 37 1.73 -1.82 -10.19
C ILE A 37 2.51 -3.12 -9.99
N GLY A 38 2.73 -3.86 -11.08
CA GLY A 38 3.40 -5.15 -11.08
C GLY A 38 2.50 -6.39 -11.21
N SER A 39 3.04 -7.61 -11.00
CA SER A 39 4.37 -7.87 -10.44
C SER A 39 5.52 -7.39 -11.32
N LEU A 40 6.51 -6.73 -10.72
CA LEU A 40 7.70 -6.22 -11.39
C LEU A 40 8.96 -7.02 -11.01
N GLY A 41 9.87 -7.23 -11.95
CA GLY A 41 11.20 -7.78 -11.67
C GLY A 41 11.28 -9.30 -11.60
N ARG A 42 10.31 -10.01 -12.22
CA ARG A 42 10.35 -11.47 -12.34
C ARG A 42 11.66 -11.90 -13.01
N ALA A 43 12.22 -13.04 -12.59
CA ALA A 43 13.47 -13.60 -13.10
C ALA A 43 14.71 -12.68 -12.95
N GLY A 44 14.64 -11.70 -12.04
CA GLY A 44 15.75 -10.78 -11.78
C GLY A 44 15.86 -9.62 -12.75
N ASN A 45 14.81 -9.40 -13.56
CA ASN A 45 14.77 -8.32 -14.54
C ASN A 45 14.91 -6.94 -13.86
N PHE A 46 15.61 -6.05 -14.57
CA PHE A 46 15.71 -4.65 -14.19
C PHE A 46 14.41 -3.93 -14.55
N VAL A 47 13.84 -3.18 -13.59
CA VAL A 47 12.57 -2.49 -13.78
C VAL A 47 12.68 -0.97 -13.63
N GLN A 48 11.87 -0.25 -14.38
CA GLN A 48 11.79 1.21 -14.32
C GLN A 48 10.33 1.67 -14.37
N VAL A 49 9.77 1.98 -13.20
CA VAL A 49 8.45 2.62 -13.10
C VAL A 49 8.60 3.97 -12.43
N ARG A 50 8.08 5.04 -13.04
CA ARG A 50 8.13 6.37 -12.44
C ARG A 50 6.96 7.27 -12.80
N ASN A 51 6.62 8.18 -11.89
CA ASN A 51 5.63 9.23 -12.11
C ASN A 51 4.26 8.65 -12.49
N ILE A 52 3.66 7.91 -11.55
CA ILE A 52 2.36 7.27 -11.71
C ILE A 52 1.37 7.96 -10.77
N ARG A 53 0.24 8.42 -11.30
CA ARG A 53 -0.83 9.01 -10.51
C ARG A 53 -2.12 8.20 -10.71
N VAL A 54 -2.71 7.74 -9.62
CA VAL A 54 -4.02 7.09 -9.58
C VAL A 54 -4.92 7.97 -8.72
N ASN A 55 -5.90 8.60 -9.35
CA ASN A 55 -6.72 9.64 -8.73
C ASN A 55 -8.22 9.37 -8.96
N THR A 56 -9.08 9.66 -8.00
CA THR A 56 -10.55 9.56 -8.18
C THR A 56 -10.96 8.17 -8.67
N VAL A 57 -10.63 7.13 -7.90
CA VAL A 57 -10.98 5.74 -8.22
C VAL A 57 -11.81 5.13 -7.10
N SER A 58 -12.90 4.46 -7.47
CA SER A 58 -13.76 3.73 -6.52
C SER A 58 -13.59 2.23 -6.68
N PHE A 59 -13.35 1.53 -5.57
CA PHE A 59 -13.19 0.08 -5.50
C PHE A 59 -14.36 -0.54 -4.72
N LYS A 60 -15.09 -1.47 -5.35
CA LYS A 60 -16.21 -2.17 -4.72
C LYS A 60 -16.03 -3.68 -4.86
N GLY A 61 -15.98 -4.39 -3.74
CA GLY A 61 -15.86 -5.85 -3.70
C GLY A 61 -14.59 -6.42 -4.35
N THR A 62 -13.56 -5.59 -4.55
CA THR A 62 -12.29 -6.04 -5.14
C THR A 62 -11.42 -6.77 -4.13
N THR A 63 -10.55 -7.62 -4.63
CA THR A 63 -9.54 -8.29 -3.79
C THR A 63 -8.43 -7.33 -3.34
N ASN A 64 -8.14 -6.28 -4.12
CA ASN A 64 -7.14 -5.27 -3.77
C ASN A 64 -7.65 -3.88 -4.18
N GLY A 65 -7.13 -2.86 -3.52
CA GLY A 65 -7.30 -1.46 -3.90
C GLY A 65 -6.08 -0.93 -4.62
N ALA A 66 -5.27 -0.14 -3.92
CA ALA A 66 -3.99 0.39 -4.36
C ALA A 66 -2.86 -0.59 -4.01
N ARG A 67 -2.35 -1.31 -5.02
CA ARG A 67 -1.31 -2.34 -4.83
C ARG A 67 -0.01 -2.05 -5.59
N ILE A 68 1.13 -2.23 -4.92
CA ILE A 68 2.46 -2.32 -5.53
C ILE A 68 3.05 -3.69 -5.19
N LYS A 69 3.56 -4.41 -6.19
CA LYS A 69 4.12 -5.75 -6.02
C LYS A 69 5.41 -5.94 -6.81
N THR A 70 6.50 -6.30 -6.15
CA THR A 70 7.81 -6.52 -6.79
C THR A 70 8.42 -7.83 -6.33
N TRP A 71 9.11 -8.53 -7.23
CA TRP A 71 9.82 -9.75 -6.92
C TRP A 71 11.12 -9.45 -6.15
N GLN A 72 11.44 -10.27 -5.14
CA GLN A 72 12.70 -10.15 -4.35
C GLN A 72 13.96 -10.22 -5.22
N VAL A 73 13.93 -11.01 -6.29
CA VAL A 73 15.07 -11.14 -7.21
C VAL A 73 15.24 -9.92 -8.13
N GLY A 74 14.21 -9.08 -8.25
CA GLY A 74 14.19 -7.95 -9.17
C GLY A 74 15.21 -6.86 -8.84
N LYS A 75 15.49 -6.00 -9.82
CA LYS A 75 16.42 -4.86 -9.70
C LYS A 75 15.79 -3.59 -10.28
N GLY A 76 16.37 -2.43 -10.04
CA GLY A 76 15.87 -1.15 -10.57
C GLY A 76 14.96 -0.43 -9.58
N TYR A 77 13.92 0.28 -10.07
CA TYR A 77 13.12 1.16 -9.21
C TYR A 77 11.63 1.30 -9.57
N VAL A 78 10.84 1.59 -8.54
CA VAL A 78 9.51 2.20 -8.61
C VAL A 78 9.56 3.52 -7.83
N ARG A 79 9.34 4.66 -8.49
CA ARG A 79 9.43 5.98 -7.81
C ARG A 79 8.35 6.99 -8.19
N GLY A 80 7.94 7.83 -7.25
CA GLY A 80 6.98 8.90 -7.53
C GLY A 80 5.63 8.32 -7.91
N VAL A 81 5.04 7.56 -7.00
CA VAL A 81 3.70 6.97 -7.18
C VAL A 81 2.75 7.66 -6.23
N THR A 82 1.64 8.18 -6.73
CA THR A 82 0.59 8.81 -5.91
C THR A 82 -0.74 8.09 -6.13
N PHE A 83 -1.28 7.56 -5.04
CA PHE A 83 -2.65 7.08 -4.92
C PHE A 83 -3.44 8.11 -4.14
N GLU A 84 -4.43 8.73 -4.78
CA GLU A 84 -5.20 9.78 -4.13
C GLU A 84 -6.70 9.75 -4.44
N ASN A 85 -7.49 10.30 -3.52
CA ASN A 85 -8.95 10.39 -3.66
C ASN A 85 -9.59 9.02 -3.99
N LEU A 86 -9.22 7.99 -3.23
CA LEU A 86 -9.71 6.63 -3.45
C LEU A 86 -10.83 6.29 -2.46
N SER A 87 -11.89 5.65 -2.96
CA SER A 87 -12.97 5.11 -2.14
C SER A 87 -12.99 3.59 -2.16
N PHE A 88 -13.25 2.98 -1.01
CA PHE A 88 -13.28 1.52 -0.83
C PHE A 88 -14.61 1.06 -0.25
N GLU A 89 -15.21 0.04 -0.83
CA GLU A 89 -16.43 -0.60 -0.32
C GLU A 89 -16.20 -2.12 -0.28
N SER A 90 -16.07 -2.66 0.94
CA SER A 90 -15.87 -4.10 1.20
C SER A 90 -14.70 -4.68 0.40
N VAL A 91 -13.60 -3.93 0.31
CA VAL A 91 -12.39 -4.34 -0.39
C VAL A 91 -11.56 -5.22 0.52
N LYS A 92 -11.04 -6.35 0.05
CA LYS A 92 -10.21 -7.22 0.92
C LYS A 92 -8.96 -6.48 1.39
N ASN A 93 -8.13 -6.03 0.45
CA ASN A 93 -6.87 -5.39 0.79
C ASN A 93 -6.78 -3.99 0.17
N PRO A 94 -7.25 -2.93 0.86
CA PRO A 94 -7.29 -1.58 0.32
C PRO A 94 -5.91 -1.05 -0.09
N ILE A 95 -4.89 -1.26 0.75
CA ILE A 95 -3.51 -0.86 0.48
C ILE A 95 -2.60 -2.07 0.67
N ILE A 96 -1.89 -2.47 -0.39
CA ILE A 96 -0.82 -3.46 -0.30
C ILE A 96 0.44 -2.91 -0.94
N ARG A 97 1.55 -3.00 -0.21
CA ARG A 97 2.88 -2.95 -0.79
C ARG A 97 3.61 -4.23 -0.42
N ASP A 98 3.93 -5.04 -1.41
CA ASP A 98 4.66 -6.29 -1.24
C ASP A 98 5.91 -6.28 -2.10
N GLN A 99 7.03 -5.92 -1.46
CA GLN A 99 8.36 -5.90 -2.08
C GLN A 99 9.03 -7.28 -2.03
N ASN A 100 8.50 -8.18 -1.19
CA ASN A 100 9.05 -9.50 -0.94
C ASN A 100 8.31 -10.60 -1.73
N TYR A 101 7.79 -10.27 -2.92
CA TYR A 101 7.04 -11.23 -3.72
C TYR A 101 7.97 -12.34 -4.25
N CYS A 102 7.51 -13.58 -4.17
CA CYS A 102 8.25 -14.75 -4.59
C CYS A 102 7.30 -15.90 -4.98
N ASN A 103 7.85 -17.07 -5.30
CA ASN A 103 7.09 -18.24 -5.75
C ASN A 103 6.19 -18.82 -4.65
N VAL A 104 6.64 -18.80 -3.39
CA VAL A 104 5.89 -19.32 -2.24
C VAL A 104 5.62 -18.19 -1.26
N ARG A 105 4.39 -17.66 -1.27
CA ARG A 105 4.02 -16.53 -0.41
C ARG A 105 4.28 -16.85 1.06
N GLY A 106 4.95 -15.93 1.75
CA GLY A 106 5.21 -16.02 3.19
C GLY A 106 6.27 -17.04 3.61
N ALA A 107 6.85 -17.79 2.67
CA ALA A 107 7.82 -18.85 2.98
C ALA A 107 9.22 -18.60 2.38
N CYS A 108 9.38 -17.59 1.53
CA CYS A 108 10.68 -17.28 0.95
C CYS A 108 11.57 -16.56 1.96
N ARG A 109 12.81 -17.04 2.07
CA ARG A 109 13.87 -16.31 2.76
C ARG A 109 14.08 -14.97 2.07
N GLU A 110 14.23 -13.92 2.87
CA GLU A 110 14.54 -12.59 2.38
C GLU A 110 15.88 -12.55 1.66
N LEU A 111 15.93 -11.84 0.54
CA LEU A 111 17.12 -11.68 -0.29
C LEU A 111 17.69 -10.27 -0.14
N GLU A 112 18.98 -10.13 -0.43
CA GLU A 112 19.68 -8.82 -0.45
C GLU A 112 19.40 -8.02 -1.73
N THR A 113 18.70 -8.62 -2.68
CA THR A 113 18.23 -7.97 -3.90
C THR A 113 16.80 -7.48 -3.74
N GLY A 114 16.39 -6.55 -4.61
CA GLY A 114 15.04 -6.06 -4.65
C GLY A 114 14.91 -4.82 -5.53
N VAL A 115 13.68 -4.55 -5.96
CA VAL A 115 13.35 -3.31 -6.67
C VAL A 115 13.25 -2.17 -5.66
N LYS A 116 14.01 -1.09 -5.81
CA LYS A 116 13.92 0.06 -4.89
C LYS A 116 12.59 0.78 -5.04
N ILE A 117 11.77 0.79 -4.00
CA ILE A 117 10.50 1.53 -3.96
C ILE A 117 10.72 2.83 -3.19
N ARG A 118 10.41 3.97 -3.81
CA ARG A 118 10.52 5.27 -3.15
C ARG A 118 9.47 6.28 -3.53
N ASP A 119 9.25 7.27 -2.67
CA ASP A 119 8.40 8.43 -2.95
C ASP A 119 6.98 7.99 -3.32
N VAL A 120 6.35 7.24 -2.40
CA VAL A 120 4.99 6.70 -2.56
C VAL A 120 4.03 7.43 -1.64
N VAL A 121 2.98 8.01 -2.21
CA VAL A 121 2.00 8.80 -1.47
C VAL A 121 0.64 8.12 -1.55
N TYR A 122 -0.02 7.97 -0.40
CA TYR A 122 -1.43 7.61 -0.28
C TYR A 122 -2.15 8.77 0.39
N LYS A 123 -3.04 9.45 -0.34
CA LYS A 123 -3.68 10.70 0.11
C LYS A 123 -5.20 10.69 -0.04
N ASN A 124 -5.95 11.06 0.99
CA ASN A 124 -7.41 11.13 0.94
C ASN A 124 -8.05 9.78 0.53
N LEU A 125 -7.79 8.75 1.33
CA LEU A 125 -8.33 7.41 1.15
C LEU A 125 -9.44 7.18 2.16
N ARG A 126 -10.61 6.69 1.73
CA ARG A 126 -11.76 6.48 2.62
C ARG A 126 -12.56 5.23 2.27
N GLY A 127 -13.11 4.56 3.28
CA GLY A 127 -14.07 3.48 3.05
C GLY A 127 -13.91 2.28 3.96
N THR A 128 -14.31 1.11 3.47
CA THR A 128 -14.37 -0.13 4.24
C THR A 128 -13.52 -1.26 3.65
N SER A 129 -12.92 -2.05 4.56
CA SER A 129 -12.09 -3.21 4.27
C SER A 129 -12.71 -4.49 4.82
N SER A 130 -12.73 -5.58 4.08
CA SER A 130 -13.21 -6.87 4.61
C SER A 130 -12.12 -7.68 5.34
N THR A 131 -10.85 -7.29 5.24
CA THR A 131 -9.71 -7.87 6.00
C THR A 131 -8.80 -6.75 6.54
N GLU A 132 -7.51 -7.01 6.85
CA GLU A 132 -6.60 -5.95 7.27
C GLU A 132 -6.55 -4.79 6.25
N VAL A 133 -6.57 -3.56 6.77
CA VAL A 133 -6.69 -2.33 5.97
C VAL A 133 -5.42 -1.97 5.21
N ILE A 134 -4.25 -2.29 5.76
CA ILE A 134 -2.93 -1.97 5.19
C ILE A 134 -1.96 -3.14 5.43
N THR A 135 -1.26 -3.56 4.38
CA THR A 135 -0.12 -4.48 4.46
C THR A 135 1.11 -3.85 3.80
N LEU A 136 2.17 -3.61 4.58
CA LEU A 136 3.44 -3.05 4.11
C LEU A 136 4.58 -4.05 4.37
N ASN A 137 4.99 -4.76 3.32
CA ASN A 137 6.07 -5.74 3.37
C ASN A 137 7.25 -5.22 2.53
N CYS A 138 8.17 -4.49 3.17
CA CYS A 138 9.38 -3.96 2.54
C CYS A 138 10.58 -4.84 2.84
N SER A 139 11.50 -4.92 1.88
CA SER A 139 12.81 -5.54 2.07
C SER A 139 13.61 -4.73 3.09
N ARG A 140 14.33 -5.42 3.97
CA ARG A 140 15.29 -4.85 4.93
C ARG A 140 16.55 -4.39 4.20
N SER A 141 17.07 -5.19 3.26
CA SER A 141 18.27 -4.90 2.49
C SER A 141 18.05 -3.85 1.40
N VAL A 142 16.86 -3.81 0.80
CA VAL A 142 16.47 -2.80 -0.19
C VAL A 142 15.25 -2.03 0.32
N SER A 143 15.46 -1.25 1.37
CA SER A 143 14.40 -0.57 2.12
C SER A 143 13.55 0.41 1.30
N CYS A 144 12.25 0.47 1.60
CA CYS A 144 11.32 1.44 1.02
C CYS A 144 11.57 2.85 1.62
N THR A 145 11.74 3.88 0.80
CA THR A 145 11.95 5.27 1.26
C THR A 145 10.79 6.21 0.92
N GLY A 146 10.56 7.27 1.71
CA GLY A 146 9.64 8.35 1.31
C GLY A 146 8.19 7.89 1.15
N LEU A 147 7.68 7.08 2.07
CA LEU A 147 6.25 6.75 2.10
C LEU A 147 5.48 7.80 2.90
N LEU A 148 4.40 8.31 2.33
CA LEU A 148 3.49 9.25 2.99
C LEU A 148 2.05 8.69 2.98
N LEU A 149 1.44 8.58 4.15
CA LEU A 149 -0.01 8.39 4.32
C LEU A 149 -0.61 9.71 4.81
N GLN A 150 -1.58 10.27 4.11
CA GLN A 150 -2.23 11.53 4.48
C GLN A 150 -3.75 11.38 4.33
N SER A 151 -4.49 11.71 5.38
CA SER A 151 -5.97 11.63 5.38
C SER A 151 -6.48 10.24 4.91
N VAL A 152 -6.01 9.17 5.56
CA VAL A 152 -6.45 7.79 5.33
C VAL A 152 -7.43 7.39 6.43
N LEU A 153 -8.68 7.13 6.06
CA LEU A 153 -9.77 6.73 6.94
C LEU A 153 -10.39 5.41 6.45
N LEU A 154 -9.83 4.29 6.90
CA LEU A 154 -10.28 2.96 6.49
C LEU A 154 -10.86 2.22 7.69
N LYS A 155 -12.10 1.75 7.56
CA LYS A 155 -12.80 0.98 8.59
C LYS A 155 -12.85 -0.49 8.21
N SER A 156 -12.90 -1.38 9.19
CA SER A 156 -13.35 -2.75 8.93
C SER A 156 -14.83 -2.75 8.52
N ALA A 157 -15.18 -3.53 7.49
CA ALA A 157 -16.54 -3.88 7.11
C ALA A 157 -17.13 -4.96 8.04
N LEU A 158 -16.27 -5.66 8.79
CA LEU A 158 -16.68 -6.60 9.84
C LEU A 158 -16.95 -5.83 11.13
N THR A 159 -18.11 -6.10 11.76
CA THR A 159 -18.56 -5.52 13.02
C THR A 159 -17.54 -5.75 14.14
N GLY A 160 -17.29 -4.72 14.95
CA GLY A 160 -16.42 -4.80 16.14
C GLY A 160 -14.91 -4.82 15.89
N LYS A 161 -14.46 -4.61 14.64
CA LYS A 161 -13.03 -4.65 14.28
C LYS A 161 -12.44 -3.28 13.92
N ASN A 162 -11.11 -3.21 14.05
CA ASN A 162 -10.25 -2.05 13.90
C ASN A 162 -10.63 -1.04 12.80
N VAL A 163 -10.59 0.25 13.16
CA VAL A 163 -10.57 1.39 12.24
C VAL A 163 -9.17 1.96 12.20
N LEU A 164 -8.59 2.12 11.00
CA LEU A 164 -7.36 2.89 10.83
C LEU A 164 -7.70 4.33 10.46
N VAL A 165 -7.16 5.25 11.27
CA VAL A 165 -7.13 6.68 10.97
C VAL A 165 -5.68 7.15 10.92
N ALA A 166 -5.24 7.64 9.77
CA ALA A 166 -3.96 8.31 9.60
C ALA A 166 -4.18 9.70 9.01
N LEU A 167 -4.03 10.75 9.83
CA LEU A 167 -4.16 12.14 9.39
C LEU A 167 -2.93 12.59 8.59
N MET A 168 -1.73 12.26 9.08
CA MET A 168 -0.46 12.39 8.36
C MET A 168 0.59 11.47 9.01
N LEU A 169 1.21 10.59 8.23
CA LEU A 169 2.22 9.63 8.67
C LEU A 169 3.28 9.49 7.58
N MET A 170 4.53 9.82 7.93
CA MET A 170 5.70 9.61 7.06
C MET A 170 6.46 8.39 7.54
N VAL A 171 6.74 7.46 6.63
CA VAL A 171 7.60 6.29 6.91
C VAL A 171 8.91 6.47 6.15
N GLN A 172 9.98 6.66 6.91
CA GLN A 172 11.36 6.68 6.41
C GLN A 172 12.07 5.39 6.84
N PRO A 173 13.00 4.85 6.04
CA PRO A 173 13.81 3.72 6.43
C PRO A 173 15.01 4.25 7.20
N SER A 174 15.11 3.88 8.46
CA SER A 174 16.30 4.15 9.24
C SER A 174 17.23 2.95 9.20
N GLU A 175 18.51 3.17 8.92
CA GLU A 175 19.57 2.17 9.11
C GLU A 175 19.90 1.91 10.59
N SER A 176 19.27 2.61 11.54
CA SER A 176 19.50 2.42 12.99
C SER A 176 18.59 3.31 13.84
N PHE A 177 17.27 3.05 13.91
CA PHE A 177 16.40 3.79 14.86
C PHE A 177 15.53 2.90 15.75
N ASN A 178 15.67 3.17 17.05
CA ASN A 178 14.67 2.99 18.08
C ASN A 178 13.40 3.81 17.76
N TRP A 179 12.22 3.23 18.03
CA TRP A 179 10.88 3.67 17.63
C TRP A 179 10.35 5.01 18.21
N LEU A 180 11.18 5.97 18.57
CA LEU A 180 10.72 7.26 19.07
C LEU A 180 10.64 8.29 17.94
N LEU A 181 9.40 8.73 17.67
CA LEU A 181 8.97 9.85 16.82
C LEU A 181 8.68 9.55 15.34
N ALA A 182 7.51 8.98 15.06
CA ALA A 182 6.63 9.49 13.99
C ALA A 182 5.22 8.88 14.07
N SER A 183 4.24 9.73 14.39
CA SER A 183 2.79 9.60 14.14
C SER A 183 2.02 8.46 14.85
N LYS A 184 1.10 8.88 15.74
CA LYS A 184 0.09 8.02 16.36
C LYS A 184 -0.73 7.28 15.29
N ILE A 185 -0.55 5.98 15.16
CA ILE A 185 -1.54 5.13 14.50
C ILE A 185 -2.71 5.03 15.49
N LEU A 186 -3.83 5.66 15.13
CA LEU A 186 -5.08 5.53 15.89
C LEU A 186 -5.83 4.33 15.32
N THR A 187 -5.82 3.25 16.08
CA THR A 187 -6.73 2.11 15.89
C THR A 187 -7.89 2.25 16.85
N ILE A 188 -9.11 2.36 16.33
CA ILE A 188 -10.32 2.34 17.16
C ILE A 188 -10.78 0.88 17.26
N GLU A 189 -10.71 0.29 18.46
CA GLU A 189 -11.31 -1.01 18.80
C GLU A 189 -12.51 -0.76 19.73
N GLY A 190 -13.73 -0.83 19.21
CA GLY A 190 -14.95 -0.55 19.99
C GLY A 190 -15.08 0.93 20.41
N PRO A 191 -15.76 1.25 21.53
CA PRO A 191 -15.90 2.64 22.01
C PRO A 191 -14.60 3.24 22.58
N VAL A 192 -13.48 2.50 22.52
CA VAL A 192 -12.21 2.88 23.15
C VAL A 192 -11.19 3.27 22.09
N LEU A 193 -10.69 4.50 22.19
CA LEU A 193 -9.57 4.99 21.39
C LEU A 193 -8.27 4.39 21.92
N ARG A 194 -7.61 3.49 21.17
CA ARG A 194 -6.30 2.96 21.54
C ARG A 194 -5.20 3.64 20.73
N VAL A 195 -4.28 4.29 21.44
CA VAL A 195 -3.04 4.83 20.89
C VAL A 195 -1.96 3.79 21.16
N PHE A 196 -1.41 3.19 20.11
CA PHE A 196 -0.24 2.31 20.28
C PHE A 196 1.04 3.17 20.32
N SER A 197 1.64 3.32 21.51
CA SER A 197 3.06 3.65 21.66
C SER A 197 3.82 2.37 22.04
N PRO A 198 5.00 2.06 21.46
CA PRO A 198 5.74 0.85 21.82
C PRO A 198 6.36 0.87 23.23
N LEU A 199 6.27 2.00 23.94
CA LEU A 199 6.69 2.13 25.33
C LEU A 199 5.56 2.78 26.13
N PHE A 200 5.19 2.10 27.23
CA PHE A 200 4.14 2.40 28.20
C PHE A 200 2.68 2.18 27.79
N TYR A 201 2.06 1.20 28.46
CA TYR A 201 0.62 1.07 28.59
C TYR A 201 0.09 2.26 29.40
N HIS A 202 -0.70 3.13 28.79
CA HIS A 202 -1.61 4.02 29.53
C HIS A 202 -3.02 3.79 29.01
N VAL A 203 -3.84 3.14 29.85
CA VAL A 203 -5.28 3.08 29.68
C VAL A 203 -5.83 4.44 30.08
N ILE A 204 -6.26 5.25 29.11
CA ILE A 204 -7.02 6.45 29.41
C ILE A 204 -8.47 6.03 29.63
N HIS A 205 -8.89 5.93 30.89
CA HIS A 205 -10.31 5.92 31.23
C HIS A 205 -10.85 7.34 31.10
N GLN A 206 -11.83 7.55 30.22
CA GLN A 206 -12.66 8.75 30.29
C GLN A 206 -13.54 8.65 31.54
N ARG A 207 -13.46 9.65 32.41
CA ARG A 207 -14.56 10.01 33.30
C ARG A 207 -15.58 10.82 32.51
#